data_AF-A0A9D6LT41-F1
#
_entry.id   AF-A0A9D6LT41-F1
#
_cell.length_a   1.000
_cell.length_b   1.000
_cell.length_c   1.000
_cell.angle_alpha   90.00
_cell.angle_beta   90.00
_cell.angle_gamma   90.00
#
_symmetry.space_group_name_H-M   'P 1'
#
loop_
_entity.id
_entity.type
_entity.pdbx_description
1 polymer ?
#
loop_
_entity_poly.entity_id
_entity_poly.type
_entity_poly.pdbx_seq_one_letter_code
_entity_poly.pdbx_strand_id
1 'polypeptide(L)'
;MTVCYIPTVPTLKLLSHREKRRLLGVHIIGEGATELSHIGQAVLAFEGTIDFFVNTVFNYPTLAECYKVAALAGLNRLNYSNSN
;
A
#
# COMPACT_ATOMS: atom_id res chain seq x y z
N MET A 1 9.17 -10.68 3.41
CA MET A 1 7.82 -10.12 3.58
C MET A 1 7.98 -8.70 4.12
N THR A 2 7.44 -7.68 3.45
CA THR A 2 7.64 -6.27 3.82
C THR A 2 6.31 -5.65 4.30
N VAL A 3 6.38 -4.87 5.37
CA VAL A 3 5.24 -4.19 5.99
C VAL A 3 5.40 -2.68 5.84
N CYS A 4 4.35 -2.03 5.33
CA CYS A 4 4.28 -0.58 5.18
C CYS A 4 3.12 -0.05 6.02
N TYR A 5 3.32 1.03 6.78
CA TYR A 5 2.39 1.52 7.80
C TYR A 5 2.34 3.05 7.81
N ILE A 6 1.14 3.60 8.00
CA ILE A 6 0.89 5.03 8.22
C ILE A 6 0.02 5.21 9.47
N PRO A 7 0.43 6.03 10.45
CA PRO A 7 -0.25 6.21 11.74
C PRO A 7 -1.44 7.20 11.72
N THR A 8 -1.86 7.70 10.55
CA THR A 8 -2.99 8.63 10.44
C THR A 8 -4.35 7.89 10.51
N VAL A 9 -5.44 8.62 10.65
CA VAL A 9 -6.81 8.08 10.49
C VAL A 9 -7.24 8.22 9.02
N PRO A 10 -7.65 7.14 8.32
CA PRO A 10 -7.57 5.74 8.71
C PRO A 10 -6.13 5.20 8.63
N THR A 11 -5.85 4.21 9.47
CA THR A 11 -4.58 3.49 9.49
C THR A 11 -4.59 2.43 8.39
N LEU A 12 -3.58 2.47 7.51
CA LEU A 12 -3.46 1.54 6.38
C LEU A 12 -2.12 0.81 6.43
N LYS A 13 -2.19 -0.51 6.22
CA LYS A 13 -1.04 -1.41 6.21
C LYS A 13 -1.02 -2.26 4.94
N LEU A 14 0.08 -2.19 4.20
CA LEU A 14 0.34 -3.01 3.01
C LEU A 14 1.35 -4.11 3.33
N LEU A 15 1.03 -5.33 2.94
CA LEU A 15 1.92 -6.49 3.02
C LEU A 15 2.36 -6.87 1.61
N SER A 16 3.67 -6.92 1.35
CA SER A 16 4.19 -7.27 0.03
C SER A 16 5.31 -8.30 0.07
N HIS A 17 5.46 -9.02 -1.04
CA HIS A 17 6.59 -9.90 -1.26
C HIS A 17 7.87 -9.08 -1.45
N ARG A 18 8.99 -9.47 -0.83
CA ARG A 18 10.22 -8.67 -0.82
C ARG A 18 10.83 -8.52 -2.22
N GLU A 19 10.98 -9.64 -2.93
CA GLU A 19 11.63 -9.67 -4.25
C GLU A 19 10.67 -9.25 -5.36
N LYS A 20 9.56 -9.99 -5.50
CA LYS A 20 8.55 -9.76 -6.55
C LYS A 20 7.68 -8.52 -6.37
N ARG A 21 7.74 -7.84 -5.23
CA ARG A 21 6.88 -6.68 -4.84
C ARG A 21 5.36 -6.92 -4.93
N ARG A 22 4.93 -8.16 -5.17
CA ARG A 22 3.52 -8.56 -5.24
C ARG A 22 2.81 -8.22 -3.94
N LEU A 23 1.61 -7.65 -4.05
CA LEU A 23 0.75 -7.41 -2.90
C LEU A 23 0.24 -8.75 -2.35
N LEU A 24 0.42 -8.96 -1.05
CA LEU A 24 0.02 -10.18 -0.33
C LEU A 24 -1.16 -9.93 0.60
N GLY A 25 -1.37 -8.68 1.02
CA GLY A 25 -2.48 -8.33 1.88
C GLY A 25 -2.58 -6.83 2.12
N VAL A 26 -3.79 -6.40 2.49
CA VAL A 26 -4.11 -5.01 2.83
C VAL A 26 -4.93 -5.04 4.12
N HIS A 27 -4.56 -4.21 5.09
CA HIS A 27 -5.32 -4.02 6.32
C HIS A 27 -5.61 -2.55 6.49
N ILE A 28 -6.86 -2.23 6.83
CA ILE A 28 -7.33 -0.86 6.98
C ILE A 28 -8.19 -0.81 8.23
N ILE A 29 -7.92 0.17 9.09
CA ILE A 29 -8.65 0.39 10.34
C ILE A 29 -8.95 1.89 10.44
N GLY A 30 -10.23 2.25 10.61
CA GLY A 30 -10.67 3.64 10.77
C GLY A 30 -11.74 4.05 9.78
N GLU A 31 -12.02 5.35 9.74
CA GLU A 31 -13.02 5.95 8.85
C GLU A 31 -12.70 5.72 7.37
N GLY A 32 -13.71 5.42 6.56
CA GLY A 32 -13.52 5.16 5.14
C GLY A 32 -12.87 3.82 4.80
N ALA A 33 -12.70 2.91 5.77
CA ALA A 33 -12.03 1.62 5.52
C ALA A 33 -12.74 0.77 4.44
N THR A 34 -14.07 0.81 4.39
CA THR A 34 -14.89 0.15 3.36
C THR A 34 -14.66 0.73 1.97
N GLU A 35 -14.52 2.05 1.89
CA GLU A 35 -14.26 2.85 0.70
C GLU A 35 -12.82 2.74 0.23
N LEU A 36 -11.91 2.26 1.08
CA LEU A 36 -10.52 2.00 0.70
C LEU A 36 -10.28 0.54 0.36
N SER A 37 -10.94 -0.39 1.07
CA SER A 37 -10.69 -1.83 0.96
C SER A 37 -10.78 -2.34 -0.48
N HIS A 38 -11.76 -1.87 -1.26
CA HIS A 38 -11.96 -2.34 -2.63
C HIS A 38 -10.79 -2.02 -3.56
N ILE A 39 -10.05 -0.92 -3.33
CA ILE A 39 -8.84 -0.56 -4.10
C ILE A 39 -7.76 -1.63 -3.88
N GLY A 40 -7.54 -2.01 -2.61
CA GLY A 40 -6.60 -3.06 -2.24
C GLY A 40 -7.01 -4.44 -2.76
N GLN A 41 -8.30 -4.78 -2.66
CA GLN A 41 -8.86 -6.05 -3.15
C GLN A 41 -8.71 -6.19 -4.67
N ALA A 42 -8.93 -5.12 -5.44
CA ALA A 42 -8.73 -5.16 -6.89
C ALA A 42 -7.28 -5.52 -7.24
N VAL A 43 -6.30 -4.87 -6.61
CA VAL A 43 -4.87 -5.14 -6.88
C VAL A 43 -4.49 -6.55 -6.43
N LEU A 44 -5.03 -7.05 -5.31
CA LEU A 44 -4.83 -8.43 -4.86
C LEU A 44 -5.39 -9.43 -5.87
N ALA A 45 -6.61 -9.21 -6.38
CA ALA A 45 -7.26 -10.08 -7.34
C ALA A 45 -6.53 -10.15 -8.68
N PHE A 46 -5.90 -9.04 -9.10
CA PHE A 46 -5.06 -8.99 -10.31
C PHE A 46 -3.60 -9.42 -10.06
N GLU A 47 -3.27 -9.93 -8.88
CA GLU A 47 -1.89 -10.28 -8.49
C GLU A 47 -0.89 -9.13 -8.68
N GLY A 48 -1.36 -7.89 -8.54
CA GLY A 48 -0.57 -6.68 -8.79
C GLY A 48 0.53 -6.43 -7.75
N THR A 49 1.40 -5.48 -8.06
CA THR A 49 2.52 -5.08 -7.18
C THR A 49 2.21 -3.79 -6.43
N ILE A 50 3.00 -3.52 -5.37
CA ILE A 50 2.90 -2.24 -4.64
C ILE A 50 3.25 -1.02 -5.50
N ASP A 51 3.98 -1.20 -6.60
CA ASP A 51 4.31 -0.14 -7.56
C ASP A 51 3.06 0.44 -8.23
N PHE A 52 1.98 -0.35 -8.33
CA PHE A 52 0.69 0.13 -8.82
C PHE A 52 0.22 1.37 -8.04
N PHE A 53 0.29 1.34 -6.70
CA PHE A 53 -0.18 2.44 -5.86
C PHE A 53 0.69 3.70 -6.00
N VAL A 54 1.98 3.54 -6.31
CA VAL A 54 2.90 4.67 -6.52
C VAL A 54 2.63 5.34 -7.87
N ASN A 55 2.38 4.54 -8.90
CA ASN A 55 2.15 5.04 -10.26
C ASN A 55 0.71 5.53 -10.47
N THR A 56 -0.24 5.07 -9.65
CA THR A 56 -1.64 5.49 -9.74
C THR A 56 -1.80 6.95 -9.31
N VAL A 57 -2.62 7.67 -10.08
CA VAL A 57 -3.08 9.02 -9.72
C VAL A 57 -4.32 8.86 -8.84
N PHE A 58 -4.16 9.13 -7.55
CA PHE A 58 -5.28 9.21 -6.63
C PHE A 58 -5.84 10.63 -6.61
N ASN A 59 -7.14 10.72 -6.37
CA ASN A 59 -7.85 11.99 -6.24
C ASN A 59 -7.35 12.74 -4.99
N TYR A 60 -7.28 14.08 -5.06
CA TYR A 60 -6.88 14.93 -3.95
C TYR A 60 -7.91 16.05 -3.70
N PRO A 61 -8.34 16.32 -2.44
CA PRO A 61 -7.97 15.62 -1.19
C PRO A 61 -8.86 14.38 -0.95
N THR A 62 -8.26 13.20 -0.73
CA THR A 62 -9.00 11.98 -0.33
C THR A 62 -8.19 11.04 0.55
N LEU A 63 -8.87 10.14 1.29
CA LEU A 63 -8.21 9.09 2.06
C LEU A 63 -7.45 8.08 1.18
N ALA A 64 -7.75 7.98 -0.12
CA ALA A 64 -7.09 7.05 -1.02
C ALA A 64 -5.60 7.34 -1.22
N GLU A 65 -5.16 8.59 -0.96
CA GLU A 65 -3.75 8.97 -0.94
C GLU A 65 -2.91 8.11 0.02
N CYS A 66 -3.53 7.58 1.08
CA CYS A 66 -2.88 6.70 2.04
C CYS A 66 -2.22 5.46 1.37
N TYR A 67 -2.81 4.93 0.30
CA TYR A 67 -2.19 3.84 -0.47
C TYR A 67 -0.85 4.23 -1.07
N LYS A 68 -0.77 5.45 -1.63
CA LYS A 68 0.43 5.97 -2.27
C LYS A 68 1.54 6.19 -1.27
N VAL A 69 1.21 6.83 -0.14
CA VAL A 69 2.16 7.08 0.95
C VAL A 69 2.68 5.77 1.56
N ALA A 70 1.79 4.82 1.83
CA ALA A 70 2.19 3.52 2.35
C ALA A 70 3.08 2.75 1.37
N ALA A 71 2.76 2.74 0.08
CA ALA A 71 3.57 2.06 -0.92
C ALA A 71 4.97 2.69 -1.08
N LEU A 72 5.06 4.03 -1.08
CA LEU A 72 6.35 4.74 -1.08
C LEU A 72 7.19 4.41 0.15
N ALA A 73 6.59 4.42 1.34
CA ALA A 73 7.28 4.02 2.58
C ALA A 73 7.79 2.56 2.50
N GLY A 74 7.01 1.68 1.86
CA GLY A 74 7.40 0.30 1.59
C GLY A 74 8.60 0.17 0.66
N LEU A 75 8.58 0.88 -0.47
CA LEU A 75 9.67 0.86 -1.44
C LEU A 75 10.97 1.41 -0.83
N ASN A 76 10.90 2.48 -0.06
CA ASN A 76 12.08 3.03 0.61
C ASN A 76 12.73 2.01 1.56
N ARG A 77 11.93 1.23 2.30
CA ARG A 77 12.43 0.15 3.18
C ARG A 77 13.04 -1.00 2.39
N LEU A 78 12.47 -1.37 1.24
CA LEU A 78 13.02 -2.40 0.36
C LEU A 78 14.36 -1.98 -0.21
N ASN A 79 14.47 -0.75 -0.70
CA ASN A 79 15.71 -0.21 -1.26
C ASN A 79 16.82 -0.20 -0.22
N TYR A 80 16.53 0.25 1.00
CA TYR A 80 17.49 0.22 2.11
C TYR A 80 18.00 -1.19 2.42
N SER A 81 17.10 -2.19 2.40
CA SER A 81 17.47 -3.59 2.63
C SER A 81 18.29 -4.22 1.49
N ASN A 82 18.25 -3.68 0.28
CA ASN A 82 18.97 -4.22 -0.88
C ASN A 82 20.33 -3.51 -1.11
N SER A 83 20.56 -2.36 -0.48
CA SER A 83 21.82 -1.62 -0.51
C SER A 83 22.82 -2.01 0.58
N ASN A 84 22.47 -2.97 1.44
CA ASN A 84 23.35 -3.63 2.41
C ASN A 84 23.62 -5.07 1.96
#